data_AF-A0A1E3B463-F1
#
_entry.id   AF-A0A1E3B463-F1
#
_cell.length_a   1.000
_cell.length_b   1.000
_cell.length_c   1.000
_cell.angle_alpha   90.00
_cell.angle_beta   90.00
_cell.angle_gamma   90.00
#
_symmetry.space_group_name_H-M   'P 1'
#
loop_
_entity.id
_entity.type
_entity.pdbx_description
1 polymer ?
#
loop_
_entity_poly.entity_id
_entity_poly.type
_entity_poly.pdbx_seq_one_letter_code
_entity_poly.pdbx_strand_id
1 'polypeptide(L)'
;MALAWCNLREISFSRLFPLEVARALSGGLTLAIAYTHSQGYIHGDVHLRNVLVKLPSSIDRFSIGQLYKEYGEPETVTITACNGKPLPPNVPAKAVIPLYLGKDAEEFSLSDARVLLGDFGEAFGFNEVRRGEDCHTPLAMRPPEARFEPQAPLSYSADIWSLATTIWEILGMKAIFSSEFATADEVVSQQIDVLGSMPVGWWNRWEERSQFFNEDGRPKEGRYVWPPINQAFEEGVQEYRRKRGRVGEFDREETAAILDLMRRMLAFRPEERPTAEEVLESEWMVKWVLPDLNKSLESK
;
A
#
# COMPACT_ATOMS: atom_id res chain seq x y z
N MET A 1 -2.97 -4.75 24.35
CA MET A 1 -2.74 -3.71 23.33
C MET A 1 -1.42 -4.04 22.68
N ALA A 2 -1.35 -4.21 21.36
CA ALA A 2 -0.08 -4.40 20.68
C ALA A 2 0.47 -3.04 20.29
N LEU A 3 1.70 -2.73 20.71
CA LEU A 3 2.40 -1.52 20.28
C LEU A 3 3.00 -1.75 18.89
N ALA A 4 3.02 -0.71 18.08
CA ALA A 4 3.65 -0.70 16.77
C ALA A 4 4.79 0.31 16.70
N TRP A 5 5.80 0.01 15.90
CA TRP A 5 6.96 0.88 15.65
C TRP A 5 6.51 2.17 14.97
N CYS A 6 6.07 2.02 13.73
CA CYS A 6 5.56 3.05 12.85
C CYS A 6 4.85 2.35 11.68
N ASN A 7 4.29 3.15 10.79
CA ASN A 7 3.72 2.63 9.56
C ASN A 7 4.81 2.29 8.53
N LEU A 8 4.54 1.33 7.65
CA LEU A 8 5.51 0.88 6.65
C LEU A 8 5.95 2.00 5.71
N ARG A 9 5.10 3.01 5.45
CA ARG A 9 5.43 4.12 4.55
C ARG A 9 6.61 4.94 5.07
N GLU A 10 6.67 5.18 6.37
CA GLU A 10 7.78 5.92 6.99
C GLU A 10 9.08 5.11 6.95
N ILE A 11 9.00 3.80 7.20
CA ILE A 11 10.15 2.89 7.21
C ILE A 11 10.76 2.72 5.81
N SER A 12 9.90 2.58 4.79
CA SER A 12 10.31 2.29 3.42
C SER A 12 10.57 3.52 2.56
N PHE A 13 10.46 4.74 3.10
CA PHE A 13 10.66 5.94 2.30
C PHE A 13 12.07 5.99 1.70
N SER A 14 12.15 5.89 0.36
CA SER A 14 13.40 5.78 -0.39
C SER A 14 14.29 4.59 0.01
N ARG A 15 13.71 3.48 0.47
CA ARG A 15 14.42 2.27 0.94
C ARG A 15 13.68 1.00 0.52
N LEU A 16 14.37 -0.14 0.60
CA LEU A 16 13.81 -1.46 0.25
C LEU A 16 13.98 -2.41 1.41
N PHE A 17 12.95 -3.21 1.68
CA PHE A 17 13.08 -4.35 2.58
C PHE A 17 13.91 -5.46 1.91
N PRO A 18 14.71 -6.23 2.69
CA PRO A 18 15.25 -7.50 2.23
C PRO A 18 14.13 -8.38 1.66
N LEU A 19 14.42 -9.14 0.60
CA LEU A 19 13.41 -9.81 -0.21
C LEU A 19 12.52 -10.76 0.62
N GLU A 20 13.13 -11.53 1.52
CA GLU A 20 12.41 -12.41 2.44
C GLU A 20 11.49 -11.64 3.40
N VAL A 21 11.90 -10.45 3.84
CA VAL A 21 11.09 -9.55 4.68
C VAL A 21 9.95 -8.96 3.86
N ALA A 22 10.22 -8.49 2.64
CA ALA A 22 9.19 -7.94 1.74
C ALA A 22 8.09 -8.97 1.45
N ARG A 23 8.48 -10.23 1.22
CA ARG A 23 7.56 -11.37 1.10
C ARG A 23 6.76 -11.56 2.39
N ALA A 24 7.41 -11.72 3.53
CA ALA A 24 6.73 -11.93 4.81
C ALA A 24 5.74 -10.78 5.16
N LEU A 25 6.11 -9.53 4.92
CA LEU A 25 5.22 -8.36 5.09
C LEU A 25 4.01 -8.43 4.15
N SER A 26 4.22 -8.78 2.87
CA SER A 26 3.14 -8.94 1.89
C SER A 26 2.18 -10.07 2.29
N GLY A 27 2.70 -11.18 2.79
CA GLY A 27 1.91 -12.31 3.29
C GLY A 27 1.11 -11.94 4.54
N GLY A 28 1.74 -11.29 5.51
CA GLY A 28 1.08 -10.83 6.74
C GLY A 28 -0.04 -9.83 6.46
N LEU A 29 0.17 -8.89 5.54
CA LEU A 29 -0.86 -7.95 5.09
C LEU A 29 -2.02 -8.68 4.40
N THR A 30 -1.72 -9.57 3.47
CA THR A 30 -2.76 -10.35 2.74
C THR A 30 -3.59 -11.18 3.72
N LEU A 31 -2.95 -11.82 4.70
CA LEU A 31 -3.64 -12.60 5.74
C LEU A 31 -4.56 -11.72 6.60
N ALA A 32 -4.12 -10.50 6.94
CA ALA A 32 -4.95 -9.56 7.69
C ALA A 32 -6.20 -9.12 6.90
N ILE A 33 -6.05 -8.90 5.59
CA ILE A 33 -7.17 -8.58 4.69
C ILE A 33 -8.12 -9.77 4.54
N ALA A 34 -7.61 -10.97 4.26
CA ALA A 34 -8.42 -12.19 4.18
C ALA A 34 -9.20 -12.43 5.48
N TYR A 35 -8.54 -12.25 6.63
CA TYR A 35 -9.23 -12.33 7.91
C TYR A 35 -10.34 -11.28 8.03
N THR A 36 -10.07 -10.02 7.68
CA THR A 36 -11.07 -8.94 7.71
C THR A 36 -12.29 -9.26 6.82
N HIS A 37 -12.05 -9.75 5.61
CA HIS A 37 -13.09 -10.16 4.66
C HIS A 37 -13.90 -11.35 5.19
N SER A 38 -13.24 -12.34 5.80
CA SER A 38 -13.90 -13.50 6.43
C SER A 38 -14.83 -13.12 7.59
N GLN A 39 -14.58 -11.97 8.22
CA GLN A 39 -15.44 -11.42 9.27
C GLN A 39 -16.59 -10.55 8.72
N GLY A 40 -16.72 -10.44 7.40
CA GLY A 40 -17.78 -9.70 6.73
C GLY A 40 -17.53 -8.19 6.62
N TYR A 41 -16.28 -7.75 6.77
CA TYR A 41 -15.88 -6.35 6.69
C TYR A 41 -14.97 -6.07 5.50
N ILE A 42 -15.09 -4.86 4.95
CA ILE A 42 -14.18 -4.27 3.97
C ILE A 42 -13.40 -3.19 4.71
N HIS A 43 -12.08 -3.15 4.56
CA HIS A 43 -11.24 -2.14 5.21
C HIS A 43 -11.45 -0.76 4.60
N GLY A 44 -11.52 -0.66 3.26
CA GLY A 44 -11.85 0.56 2.54
C GLY A 44 -10.73 1.60 2.45
N ASP A 45 -9.55 1.31 3.00
CA ASP A 45 -8.41 2.26 3.04
C ASP A 45 -7.06 1.56 3.23
N VAL A 46 -6.80 0.54 2.40
CA VAL A 46 -5.56 -0.25 2.48
C VAL A 46 -4.41 0.51 1.81
N HIS A 47 -3.42 0.92 2.61
CA HIS A 47 -2.18 1.53 2.12
C HIS A 47 -1.08 1.48 3.18
N LEU A 48 0.19 1.70 2.80
CA LEU A 48 1.34 1.56 3.71
C LEU A 48 1.30 2.41 4.99
N ARG A 49 0.55 3.52 5.03
CA ARG A 49 0.36 4.31 6.28
C ARG A 49 -0.55 3.64 7.31
N ASN A 50 -1.40 2.70 6.89
CA ASN A 50 -2.31 1.92 7.76
C ASN A 50 -1.76 0.52 8.03
N VAL A 51 -0.59 0.18 7.45
CA VAL A 51 0.12 -1.07 7.72
C VAL A 51 1.25 -0.77 8.70
N LEU A 52 1.11 -1.28 9.92
CA LEU A 52 2.04 -1.02 11.01
C LEU A 52 2.94 -2.23 11.27
N VAL A 53 4.15 -1.98 11.77
CA VAL A 53 5.08 -3.04 12.21
C VAL A 53 4.97 -3.23 13.71
N LYS A 54 4.65 -4.45 14.16
CA LYS A 54 4.53 -4.77 15.58
C LYS A 54 5.88 -4.64 16.28
N LEU A 55 5.89 -3.98 17.44
CA LEU A 55 7.06 -3.92 18.31
C LEU A 55 7.36 -5.30 18.94
N PRO A 56 8.64 -5.63 19.18
CA PRO A 56 9.00 -6.78 20.00
C PRO A 56 8.34 -6.67 21.38
N SER A 57 7.84 -7.78 21.91
CA SER A 57 7.19 -7.84 23.24
C SER A 57 8.10 -7.46 24.40
N SER A 58 9.41 -7.28 24.15
CA SER A 58 10.35 -6.76 25.14
C SER A 58 10.05 -5.31 25.51
N ILE A 59 9.47 -4.50 24.61
CA ILE A 59 9.20 -3.09 24.90
C ILE A 59 8.16 -2.91 26.01
N ASP A 60 7.21 -3.83 26.12
CA ASP A 60 6.18 -3.84 27.18
C ASP A 60 6.79 -3.98 28.59
N ARG A 61 8.07 -4.36 28.69
CA ARG A 61 8.79 -4.53 29.97
C ARG A 61 9.54 -3.28 30.41
N PHE A 62 9.69 -2.29 29.55
CA PHE A 62 10.39 -1.06 29.89
C PHE A 62 9.48 -0.18 30.75
N SER A 63 10.02 0.36 31.84
CA SER A 63 9.40 1.50 32.52
C SER A 63 9.55 2.76 31.65
N ILE A 64 8.72 3.78 31.90
CA ILE A 64 8.80 5.07 31.19
C ILE A 64 10.22 5.65 31.22
N GLY A 65 10.88 5.61 32.38
CA GLY A 65 12.26 6.09 32.51
C GLY A 65 13.28 5.26 31.72
N GLN A 66 13.05 3.95 31.53
CA GLN A 66 13.89 3.12 30.67
C GLN A 66 13.66 3.43 29.19
N LEU A 67 12.41 3.70 28.78
CA LEU A 67 12.11 4.16 27.42
C LEU A 67 12.85 5.48 27.11
N TYR A 68 12.80 6.45 28.02
CA TYR A 68 13.49 7.73 27.82
C TYR A 68 15.00 7.59 27.85
N LYS A 69 15.54 6.68 28.65
CA LYS A 69 16.98 6.39 28.67
C LYS A 69 17.45 5.78 27.34
N GLU A 70 16.66 4.91 26.74
CA GLU A 70 17.00 4.21 25.50
C GLU A 70 16.78 5.10 24.26
N TYR A 71 15.62 5.77 24.19
CA TYR A 71 15.15 6.44 22.99
C TYR A 71 15.12 7.97 23.09
N GLY A 72 15.43 8.53 24.25
CA GLY A 72 15.38 9.96 24.52
C GLY A 72 14.05 10.44 25.14
N GLU A 73 14.09 11.64 25.70
CA GLU A 73 12.90 12.33 26.22
C GLU A 73 12.02 12.81 25.05
N PRO A 74 10.67 12.84 25.19
CA PRO A 74 9.78 13.28 24.13
C PRO A 74 10.07 14.72 23.70
N GLU A 75 10.38 14.90 22.41
CA GLU A 75 10.55 16.22 21.83
C GLU A 75 9.18 16.84 21.51
N THR A 76 9.02 18.12 21.84
CA THR A 76 7.77 18.85 21.58
C THR A 76 7.99 20.06 20.69
N VAL A 77 7.10 20.28 19.74
CA VAL A 77 7.02 21.50 18.94
C VAL A 77 5.87 22.37 19.41
N THR A 78 6.08 23.69 19.40
CA THR A 78 5.02 24.65 19.70
C THR A 78 4.09 24.76 18.50
N ILE A 79 2.79 24.63 18.74
CA ILE A 79 1.77 24.84 17.72
C ILE A 79 1.48 26.34 17.65
N THR A 80 1.47 26.89 16.43
CA THR A 80 1.13 28.29 16.18
C THR A 80 0.08 28.38 15.08
N ALA A 81 -0.83 29.34 15.18
CA ALA A 81 -1.79 29.58 14.12
C ALA A 81 -1.08 30.21 12.91
N CYS A 82 -1.33 29.70 11.70
CA CYS A 82 -0.71 30.23 10.48
C CYS A 82 -1.03 31.72 10.23
N ASN A 83 -2.13 32.22 10.78
CA ASN A 83 -2.54 33.62 10.72
C ASN A 83 -1.93 34.50 11.82
N GLY A 84 -1.07 33.94 12.67
CA GLY A 84 -0.42 34.64 13.80
C GLY A 84 -1.33 34.96 14.98
N LYS A 85 -2.60 34.53 14.97
CA LYS A 85 -3.54 34.76 16.08
C LYS A 85 -3.32 33.77 17.24
N PRO A 86 -3.80 34.08 18.45
CA PRO A 86 -3.82 33.11 19.55
C PRO A 86 -4.59 31.84 19.18
N LEU A 87 -4.14 30.70 19.69
CA LEU A 87 -4.83 29.44 19.51
C LEU A 87 -6.18 29.44 20.26
N PRO A 88 -7.25 28.85 19.70
CA PRO A 88 -8.48 28.58 20.43
C PRO A 88 -8.23 27.68 21.66
N PRO A 89 -9.08 27.74 22.71
CA PRO A 89 -8.88 26.96 23.93
C PRO A 89 -8.84 25.44 23.73
N ASN A 90 -9.44 24.95 22.65
CA ASN A 90 -9.54 23.53 22.31
C ASN A 90 -8.40 23.01 21.42
N VAL A 91 -7.42 23.86 21.08
CA VAL A 91 -6.26 23.45 20.29
C VAL A 91 -5.06 23.26 21.23
N PRO A 92 -4.38 22.10 21.19
CA PRO A 92 -3.19 21.90 22.02
C PRO A 92 -2.10 22.91 21.67
N ALA A 93 -1.42 23.44 22.70
CA ALA A 93 -0.34 24.41 22.50
C ALA A 93 0.98 23.77 22.03
N LYS A 94 1.10 22.44 22.17
CA LYS A 94 2.28 21.67 21.80
C LYS A 94 1.87 20.37 21.11
N ALA A 95 2.65 19.94 20.14
CA ALA A 95 2.63 18.58 19.61
C ALA A 95 3.90 17.84 20.03
N VAL A 96 3.80 16.53 20.24
CA VAL A 96 4.95 15.66 20.46
C VAL A 96 5.41 15.14 19.09
N ILE A 97 6.71 15.21 18.81
CA ILE A 97 7.28 14.66 17.58
C ILE A 97 7.24 13.12 17.67
N PRO A 98 6.79 12.41 16.63
CA PRO A 98 6.83 10.95 16.62
C PRO A 98 8.25 10.43 16.86
N LEU A 99 8.37 9.42 17.74
CA LEU A 99 9.64 8.81 18.08
C LEU A 99 10.09 7.86 16.97
N TYR A 100 11.30 8.05 16.44
CA TYR A 100 11.93 7.10 15.55
C TYR A 100 12.68 6.03 16.36
N LEU A 101 12.22 4.78 16.27
CA LEU A 101 12.75 3.69 17.11
C LEU A 101 14.01 3.01 16.53
N GLY A 102 14.54 3.47 15.38
CA GLY A 102 15.92 3.16 14.97
C GLY A 102 16.13 1.97 14.03
N LYS A 103 15.19 1.61 13.14
CA LYS A 103 15.40 0.59 12.10
C LYS A 103 14.86 1.06 10.76
N ASP A 104 15.76 1.16 9.80
CA ASP A 104 15.44 1.42 8.42
C ASP A 104 14.96 0.13 7.72
N ALA A 105 14.19 0.23 6.63
CA ALA A 105 13.66 -0.94 5.92
C ALA A 105 14.72 -2.01 5.57
N GLU A 106 15.94 -1.59 5.24
CA GLU A 106 17.05 -2.47 4.84
C GLU A 106 17.64 -3.27 6.00
N GLU A 107 17.39 -2.84 7.24
CA GLU A 107 17.88 -3.45 8.48
C GLU A 107 16.88 -4.45 9.07
N PHE A 108 15.70 -4.56 8.46
CA PHE A 108 14.68 -5.48 8.90
C PHE A 108 15.14 -6.92 8.69
N SER A 109 14.77 -7.76 9.64
CA SER A 109 14.91 -9.21 9.57
C SER A 109 13.52 -9.86 9.57
N LEU A 110 13.47 -11.17 9.32
CA LEU A 110 12.20 -11.90 9.37
C LEU A 110 11.49 -11.76 10.73
N SER A 111 12.19 -11.66 11.86
CA SER A 111 11.53 -11.44 13.16
C SER A 111 10.79 -10.10 13.27
N ASP A 112 11.18 -9.11 12.46
CA ASP A 112 10.55 -7.79 12.40
C ASP A 112 9.31 -7.77 11.48
N ALA A 113 9.12 -8.77 10.61
CA ALA A 113 8.06 -8.80 9.58
C ALA A 113 6.65 -9.14 10.13
N ARG A 114 6.29 -8.55 11.28
CA ARG A 114 5.00 -8.77 11.96
C ARG A 114 4.07 -7.60 11.70
N VAL A 115 3.17 -7.76 10.75
CA VAL A 115 2.22 -6.72 10.34
C VAL A 115 1.04 -6.61 11.30
N LEU A 116 0.61 -5.38 11.57
CA LEU A 116 -0.68 -5.03 12.13
C LEU A 116 -1.40 -4.13 11.14
N LEU A 117 -2.57 -4.56 10.67
CA LEU A 117 -3.47 -3.68 9.92
C LEU A 117 -4.21 -2.79 10.92
N GLY A 118 -4.09 -1.47 10.75
CA GLY A 118 -4.69 -0.47 11.61
C GLY A 118 -5.65 0.45 10.86
N ASP A 119 -6.25 1.38 11.59
CA ASP A 119 -7.17 2.40 11.08
C ASP A 119 -8.38 1.87 10.29
N PHE A 120 -9.35 1.34 11.05
CA PHE A 120 -10.65 0.90 10.52
C PHE A 120 -11.68 2.04 10.46
N GLY A 121 -11.25 3.32 10.47
CA GLY A 121 -12.15 4.47 10.41
C GLY A 121 -13.00 4.50 9.13
N GLU A 122 -12.46 3.97 8.04
CA GLU A 122 -13.13 3.81 6.75
C GLU A 122 -13.70 2.40 6.54
N ALA A 123 -13.64 1.50 7.52
CA ALA A 123 -14.19 0.16 7.34
C ALA A 123 -15.72 0.17 7.31
N PHE A 124 -16.30 -0.79 6.59
CA PHE A 124 -17.75 -0.98 6.52
C PHE A 124 -18.11 -2.46 6.42
N GLY A 125 -19.25 -2.82 7.02
CA GLY A 125 -19.75 -4.20 7.00
C GLY A 125 -20.66 -4.49 5.80
N PHE A 126 -20.97 -5.76 5.57
CA PHE A 126 -21.86 -6.19 4.47
C PHE A 126 -23.28 -5.59 4.49
N ASN A 127 -23.75 -5.11 5.65
CA ASN A 127 -25.06 -4.45 5.80
C ASN A 127 -25.01 -2.94 5.51
N GLU A 128 -23.81 -2.39 5.32
CA GLU A 128 -23.59 -0.98 5.03
C GLU A 128 -23.26 -0.81 3.56
N VAL A 129 -23.99 0.07 2.88
CA VAL A 129 -23.72 0.39 1.48
C VAL A 129 -22.78 1.59 1.44
N ARG A 130 -21.53 1.36 1.07
CA ARG A 130 -20.60 2.44 0.69
C ARG A 130 -20.46 2.50 -0.82
N ARG A 131 -20.71 3.66 -1.40
CA ARG A 131 -20.64 3.84 -2.85
C ARG A 131 -19.24 4.26 -3.30
N GLY A 132 -18.98 4.13 -4.60
CA GLY A 132 -17.74 4.61 -5.21
C GLY A 132 -17.43 6.08 -4.93
N GLU A 133 -18.46 6.95 -4.94
CA GLU A 133 -18.31 8.38 -4.63
C GLU A 133 -17.85 8.65 -3.18
N ASP A 134 -18.12 7.72 -2.27
CA ASP A 134 -17.73 7.77 -0.86
C ASP A 134 -16.39 7.05 -0.60
N CYS A 135 -15.64 6.73 -1.66
CA CYS A 135 -14.32 6.10 -1.53
C CYS A 135 -13.26 7.14 -1.17
N HIS A 136 -12.84 7.16 0.09
CA HIS A 136 -11.84 8.10 0.58
C HIS A 136 -10.40 7.61 0.45
N THR A 137 -10.18 6.36 0.01
CA THR A 137 -8.84 5.80 -0.24
C THR A 137 -7.97 6.77 -1.07
N PRO A 138 -6.69 6.99 -0.73
CA PRO A 138 -5.79 7.85 -1.49
C PRO A 138 -5.81 7.54 -2.99
N LEU A 139 -5.74 8.59 -3.82
CA LEU A 139 -6.00 8.50 -5.26
C LEU A 139 -5.18 7.43 -6.00
N ALA A 140 -3.90 7.24 -5.66
CA ALA A 140 -3.05 6.24 -6.31
C ALA A 140 -3.43 4.79 -5.96
N MET A 141 -4.09 4.55 -4.82
CA MET A 141 -4.50 3.23 -4.33
C MET A 141 -6.00 3.00 -4.49
N ARG A 142 -6.73 4.02 -4.93
CA ARG A 142 -8.17 3.99 -5.11
C ARG A 142 -8.54 3.09 -6.30
N PRO A 143 -9.49 2.18 -6.14
CA PRO A 143 -9.92 1.33 -7.24
C PRO A 143 -10.67 2.16 -8.32
N PRO A 144 -10.51 1.83 -9.61
CA PRO A 144 -11.04 2.64 -10.71
C PRO A 144 -12.57 2.71 -10.75
N GLU A 145 -13.29 1.68 -10.30
CA GLU A 145 -14.75 1.68 -10.19
C GLU A 145 -15.28 2.78 -9.27
N ALA A 146 -14.49 3.24 -8.27
CA ALA A 146 -14.89 4.35 -7.42
C ALA A 146 -15.13 5.64 -8.23
N ARG A 147 -14.37 5.83 -9.31
CA ARG A 147 -14.52 6.96 -10.24
C ARG A 147 -15.54 6.66 -11.34
N PHE A 148 -15.48 5.48 -11.95
CA PHE A 148 -16.23 5.17 -13.16
C PHE A 148 -17.63 4.59 -12.92
N GLU A 149 -17.91 4.15 -11.70
CA GLU A 149 -19.18 3.62 -11.23
C GLU A 149 -19.51 4.22 -9.85
N PRO A 150 -19.58 5.55 -9.72
CA PRO A 150 -19.62 6.24 -8.44
C PRO A 150 -20.86 5.92 -7.59
N GLN A 151 -21.95 5.47 -8.22
CA GLN A 151 -23.19 5.08 -7.55
C GLN A 151 -23.23 3.58 -7.18
N ALA A 152 -22.31 2.78 -7.70
CA ALA A 152 -22.24 1.36 -7.40
C ALA A 152 -21.65 1.14 -6.00
N PRO A 153 -22.10 0.11 -5.26
CA PRO A 153 -21.51 -0.25 -3.99
C PRO A 153 -20.08 -0.76 -4.19
N LEU A 154 -19.16 -0.31 -3.35
CA LEU A 154 -17.85 -0.94 -3.21
C LEU A 154 -18.00 -2.33 -2.58
N SER A 155 -17.11 -3.24 -2.97
CA SER A 155 -17.07 -4.61 -2.49
C SER A 155 -15.68 -4.96 -1.94
N TYR A 156 -15.49 -6.21 -1.50
CA TYR A 156 -14.18 -6.74 -1.13
C TYR A 156 -13.11 -6.51 -2.20
N SER A 157 -13.50 -6.47 -3.49
CA SER A 157 -12.60 -6.21 -4.62
C SER A 157 -11.92 -4.85 -4.58
N ALA A 158 -12.49 -3.86 -3.87
CA ALA A 158 -11.85 -2.57 -3.64
C ALA A 158 -10.57 -2.73 -2.82
N ASP A 159 -10.63 -3.49 -1.71
CA ASP A 159 -9.45 -3.80 -0.90
C ASP A 159 -8.42 -4.61 -1.68
N ILE A 160 -8.83 -5.48 -2.61
CA ILE A 160 -7.90 -6.28 -3.43
C ILE A 160 -7.06 -5.40 -4.35
N TRP A 161 -7.66 -4.38 -4.97
CA TRP A 161 -6.92 -3.39 -5.75
C TRP A 161 -5.92 -2.63 -4.88
N SER A 162 -6.39 -2.09 -3.75
CA SER A 162 -5.55 -1.33 -2.82
C SER A 162 -4.45 -2.21 -2.22
N LEU A 163 -4.72 -3.49 -1.95
CA LEU A 163 -3.75 -4.49 -1.52
C LEU A 163 -2.66 -4.71 -2.56
N ALA A 164 -3.00 -4.84 -3.85
CA ALA A 164 -2.00 -5.00 -4.90
C ALA A 164 -1.06 -3.78 -5.00
N THR A 165 -1.63 -2.57 -4.97
CA THR A 165 -0.81 -1.35 -4.97
C THR A 165 0.09 -1.26 -3.74
N THR A 166 -0.41 -1.68 -2.56
CA THR A 166 0.34 -1.71 -1.31
C THR A 166 1.46 -2.75 -1.35
N ILE A 167 1.19 -3.98 -1.83
CA ILE A 167 2.23 -5.01 -2.01
C ILE A 167 3.30 -4.47 -2.95
N TRP A 168 2.94 -3.86 -4.08
CA TRP A 168 3.93 -3.28 -5.00
C TRP A 168 4.85 -2.27 -4.29
N GLU A 169 4.32 -1.39 -3.44
CA GLU A 169 5.14 -0.46 -2.65
C GLU A 169 6.03 -1.15 -1.60
N ILE A 170 5.65 -2.33 -1.09
CA ILE A 170 6.54 -3.15 -0.23
C ILE A 170 7.69 -3.73 -1.06
N LEU A 171 7.40 -4.16 -2.29
CA LEU A 171 8.38 -4.85 -3.13
C LEU A 171 9.36 -3.88 -3.79
N GLY A 172 8.92 -2.69 -4.18
CA GLY A 172 9.62 -1.77 -5.08
C GLY A 172 9.94 -0.40 -4.51
N MET A 173 10.78 0.33 -5.24
CA MET A 173 11.15 1.73 -4.93
C MET A 173 10.20 2.72 -5.58
N LYS A 174 9.70 2.39 -6.78
CA LYS A 174 8.74 3.22 -7.52
C LYS A 174 7.34 2.64 -7.37
N ALA A 175 6.38 3.49 -7.03
CA ALA A 175 4.97 3.12 -7.00
C ALA A 175 4.48 2.73 -8.40
N ILE A 176 3.49 1.83 -8.47
CA ILE A 176 2.88 1.42 -9.73
C ILE A 176 2.01 2.54 -10.33
N PHE A 177 1.39 3.35 -9.46
CA PHE A 177 0.69 4.59 -9.79
C PHE A 177 1.13 5.68 -8.79
N SER A 178 1.13 6.93 -9.21
CA SER A 178 1.45 8.07 -8.36
C SER A 178 0.39 9.15 -8.42
N SER A 179 -0.05 9.58 -7.25
CA SER A 179 -0.87 10.79 -7.05
C SER A 179 -0.04 11.97 -6.56
N GLU A 180 1.30 11.85 -6.52
CA GLU A 180 2.18 12.95 -6.15
C GLU A 180 2.19 14.00 -7.26
N PHE A 181 1.63 15.17 -6.98
CA PHE A 181 1.41 16.24 -7.96
C PHE A 181 0.55 15.84 -9.17
N ALA A 182 -0.28 14.79 -9.04
CA ALA A 182 -1.14 14.31 -10.12
C ALA A 182 -2.63 14.45 -9.78
N THR A 183 -3.41 14.80 -10.78
CA THR A 183 -4.87 14.80 -10.78
C THR A 183 -5.43 13.38 -10.85
N ALA A 184 -6.72 13.22 -10.53
CA ALA A 184 -7.38 11.92 -10.68
C ALA A 184 -7.37 11.41 -12.14
N ASP A 185 -7.45 12.31 -13.12
CA ASP A 185 -7.38 11.99 -14.55
C ASP A 185 -5.99 11.55 -15.00
N GLU A 186 -4.94 12.19 -14.47
CA GLU A 186 -3.58 11.72 -14.69
C GLU A 186 -3.39 10.31 -14.13
N VAL A 187 -3.88 10.01 -12.93
CA VAL A 187 -3.80 8.64 -12.37
C VAL A 187 -4.52 7.62 -13.27
N VAL A 188 -5.69 7.94 -13.84
CA VAL A 188 -6.36 7.06 -14.80
C VAL A 188 -5.50 6.81 -16.04
N SER A 189 -4.82 7.84 -16.56
CA SER A 189 -3.90 7.67 -17.69
C SER A 189 -2.74 6.73 -17.36
N GLN A 190 -2.20 6.80 -16.14
CA GLN A 190 -1.15 5.89 -15.64
C GLN A 190 -1.65 4.45 -15.56
N GLN A 191 -2.87 4.24 -15.05
CA GLN A 191 -3.48 2.91 -14.98
C GLN A 191 -3.58 2.28 -16.37
N ILE A 192 -3.98 3.05 -17.38
CA ILE A 192 -4.08 2.57 -18.77
C ILE A 192 -2.71 2.29 -19.39
N ASP A 193 -1.73 3.16 -19.12
CA ASP A 193 -0.35 2.97 -19.60
C ASP A 193 0.27 1.67 -19.05
N VAL A 194 0.07 1.40 -17.76
CA VAL A 194 0.65 0.25 -17.06
C VAL A 194 -0.11 -1.05 -17.34
N LEU A 195 -1.44 -1.01 -17.30
CA LEU A 195 -2.32 -2.20 -17.33
C LEU A 195 -2.91 -2.49 -18.71
N GLY A 196 -2.89 -1.51 -19.62
CA GLY A 196 -3.54 -1.59 -20.92
C GLY A 196 -4.96 -1.01 -20.93
N SER A 197 -5.72 -1.36 -21.97
CA SER A 197 -7.04 -0.76 -22.21
C SER A 197 -8.04 -1.05 -21.09
N MET A 198 -8.66 0.00 -20.57
CA MET A 198 -9.77 -0.10 -19.62
C MET A 198 -11.08 -0.54 -20.31
N PRO A 199 -12.14 -0.92 -19.55
CA PRO A 199 -13.44 -1.26 -20.13
C PRO A 199 -13.98 -0.15 -21.02
N VAL A 200 -14.48 -0.50 -22.21
CA VAL A 200 -14.97 0.47 -23.21
C VAL A 200 -16.06 1.41 -22.67
N GLY A 201 -16.93 0.90 -21.79
CA GLY A 201 -17.95 1.72 -21.13
C GLY A 201 -17.36 2.80 -20.24
N TRP A 202 -16.26 2.51 -19.54
CA TRP A 202 -15.55 3.47 -18.69
C TRP A 202 -14.75 4.46 -19.54
N TRP A 203 -14.05 3.97 -20.58
CA TRP A 203 -13.34 4.80 -21.56
C TRP A 203 -14.24 5.86 -22.18
N ASN A 204 -15.45 5.48 -22.63
CA ASN A 204 -16.38 6.41 -23.25
C ASN A 204 -16.93 7.47 -22.28
N ARG A 205 -17.04 7.13 -20.98
CA ARG A 205 -17.47 8.05 -19.92
C ARG A 205 -16.37 8.99 -19.42
N TRP A 206 -15.12 8.71 -19.72
CA TRP A 206 -14.00 9.55 -19.30
C TRP A 206 -13.90 10.80 -20.19
N GLU A 207 -14.38 11.95 -19.70
CA GLU A 207 -14.47 13.20 -20.48
C GLU A 207 -13.08 13.78 -20.80
N GLU A 208 -12.17 13.72 -19.84
CA GLU A 208 -10.81 14.28 -19.89
C GLU A 208 -9.83 13.39 -20.66
N ARG A 209 -10.23 12.20 -21.12
CA ARG A 209 -9.36 11.25 -21.84
C ARG A 209 -8.61 11.88 -23.01
N SER A 210 -9.26 12.84 -23.68
CA SER A 210 -8.71 13.56 -24.82
C SER A 210 -7.50 14.42 -24.47
N GLN A 211 -7.24 14.71 -23.20
CA GLN A 211 -6.01 15.36 -22.74
C GLN A 211 -4.80 14.42 -22.80
N PHE A 212 -5.03 13.11 -22.71
CA PHE A 212 -3.98 12.10 -22.57
C PHE A 212 -3.85 11.20 -23.81
N PHE A 213 -4.94 10.95 -24.52
CA PHE A 213 -4.99 10.01 -25.63
C PHE A 213 -5.61 10.62 -26.89
N ASN A 214 -5.15 10.16 -28.04
CA ASN A 214 -5.76 10.43 -29.35
C ASN A 214 -7.04 9.60 -29.52
N GLU A 215 -7.82 9.89 -30.57
CA GLU A 215 -9.07 9.17 -30.87
C GLU A 215 -8.85 7.66 -31.12
N ASP A 216 -7.65 7.28 -31.59
CA ASP A 216 -7.25 5.87 -31.79
C ASP A 216 -6.79 5.17 -30.50
N GLY A 217 -6.87 5.84 -29.35
CA GLY A 217 -6.49 5.32 -28.04
C GLY A 217 -4.98 5.37 -27.77
N ARG A 218 -4.16 5.91 -28.68
CA ARG A 218 -2.72 6.05 -28.44
C ARG A 218 -2.40 7.25 -27.55
N PRO A 219 -1.33 7.17 -26.72
CA PRO A 219 -0.82 8.33 -25.98
C PRO A 219 -0.59 9.55 -26.88
N LYS A 220 -0.95 10.74 -26.39
CA LYS A 220 -0.64 12.00 -27.06
C LYS A 220 0.87 12.25 -27.12
N GLU A 221 1.31 12.88 -28.20
CA GLU A 221 2.71 13.27 -28.35
C GLU A 221 3.12 14.27 -27.26
N GLY A 222 4.33 14.10 -26.71
CA GLY A 222 4.89 15.00 -25.70
C GLY A 222 4.46 14.73 -24.27
N ARG A 223 3.50 13.82 -24.01
CA ARG A 223 3.20 13.39 -22.63
C ARG A 223 4.18 12.31 -22.16
N TYR A 224 4.43 12.26 -20.85
CA TYR A 224 5.11 11.13 -20.24
C TYR A 224 4.17 9.92 -20.23
N VAL A 225 4.67 8.78 -20.72
CA VAL A 225 3.94 7.50 -20.77
C VAL A 225 4.55 6.58 -19.73
N TRP A 226 3.72 6.06 -18.83
CA TRP A 226 4.19 5.14 -17.82
C TRP A 226 4.55 3.79 -18.45
N PRO A 227 5.58 3.10 -17.94
CA PRO A 227 5.99 1.82 -18.50
C PRO A 227 4.91 0.74 -18.28
N PRO A 228 4.65 -0.14 -19.26
CA PRO A 228 3.80 -1.31 -19.04
C PRO A 228 4.28 -2.16 -17.86
N ILE A 229 3.38 -2.88 -17.19
CA ILE A 229 3.65 -3.52 -15.89
C ILE A 229 4.95 -4.33 -15.80
N ASN A 230 5.34 -5.05 -16.86
CA ASN A 230 6.61 -5.81 -16.88
C ASN A 230 7.83 -4.89 -16.79
N GLN A 231 7.83 -3.82 -17.57
CA GLN A 231 8.90 -2.83 -17.58
C GLN A 231 8.87 -2.00 -16.29
N ALA A 232 7.68 -1.67 -15.77
CA ALA A 232 7.53 -1.02 -14.47
C ALA A 232 8.14 -1.85 -13.34
N PHE A 233 7.96 -3.17 -13.36
CA PHE A 233 8.56 -4.07 -12.37
C PHE A 233 10.08 -4.10 -12.51
N GLU A 234 10.59 -4.21 -13.73
CA GLU A 234 12.03 -4.22 -13.97
C GLU A 234 12.70 -2.92 -13.49
N GLU A 235 12.17 -1.76 -13.88
CA GLU A 235 12.75 -0.45 -13.56
C GLU A 235 12.46 0.02 -12.13
N GLY A 236 11.29 -0.35 -11.58
CA GLY A 236 10.80 0.12 -10.28
C GLY A 236 11.13 -0.81 -9.11
N VAL A 237 11.34 -2.11 -9.39
CA VAL A 237 11.59 -3.15 -8.38
C VAL A 237 12.98 -3.74 -8.56
N GLN A 238 13.23 -4.43 -9.69
CA GLN A 238 14.44 -5.25 -9.87
C GLN A 238 15.72 -4.42 -10.00
N GLU A 239 15.71 -3.34 -10.79
CA GLU A 239 16.89 -2.52 -11.01
C GLU A 239 17.39 -1.88 -9.70
N TYR A 240 16.46 -1.39 -8.86
CA TYR A 240 16.81 -0.83 -7.56
C TYR A 240 17.34 -1.89 -6.58
N ARG A 241 16.74 -3.09 -6.58
CA ARG A 241 17.24 -4.22 -5.78
C ARG A 241 18.67 -4.61 -6.16
N ARG A 242 18.97 -4.71 -7.46
CA ARG A 242 20.32 -4.96 -7.98
C ARG A 242 21.32 -3.87 -7.60
N LYS A 243 20.93 -2.60 -7.69
CA LYS A 243 21.78 -1.47 -7.30
C LYS A 243 22.12 -1.46 -5.82
N ARG A 244 21.21 -1.91 -4.95
CA ARG A 244 21.42 -1.92 -3.50
C ARG A 244 22.11 -3.17 -2.97
N GLY A 245 22.10 -4.28 -3.72
CA GLY A 245 22.94 -5.47 -3.54
C GLY A 245 22.65 -6.33 -2.29
N ARG A 246 22.24 -5.74 -1.17
CA ARG A 246 22.01 -6.43 0.12
C ARG A 246 20.55 -6.82 0.39
N VAL A 247 19.63 -6.41 -0.49
CA VAL A 247 18.18 -6.60 -0.30
C VAL A 247 17.61 -7.78 -1.08
N GLY A 248 18.42 -8.49 -1.89
CA GLY A 248 17.97 -9.60 -2.73
C GLY A 248 17.12 -9.17 -3.94
N GLU A 249 17.10 -10.01 -4.97
CA GLU A 249 16.36 -9.81 -6.23
C GLU A 249 15.41 -10.99 -6.50
N PHE A 250 14.35 -10.74 -7.28
CA PHE A 250 13.43 -11.79 -7.69
C PHE A 250 14.08 -12.63 -8.79
N ASP A 251 13.96 -13.95 -8.71
CA ASP A 251 14.33 -14.82 -9.83
C ASP A 251 13.28 -14.73 -10.95
N ARG A 252 13.53 -15.42 -12.07
CA ARG A 252 12.67 -15.34 -13.27
C ARG A 252 11.30 -15.96 -13.01
N GLU A 253 11.27 -17.10 -12.34
CA GLU A 253 10.07 -17.85 -12.01
C GLU A 253 9.18 -17.06 -11.04
N GLU A 254 9.77 -16.47 -10.00
CA GLU A 254 9.08 -15.62 -9.04
C GLU A 254 8.56 -14.35 -9.69
N THR A 255 9.37 -13.71 -10.53
CA THR A 255 8.98 -12.51 -11.29
C THR A 255 7.74 -12.79 -12.15
N ALA A 256 7.69 -13.95 -12.80
CA ALA A 256 6.51 -14.34 -13.57
C ALA A 256 5.28 -14.53 -12.68
N ALA A 257 5.44 -15.19 -11.52
CA ALA A 257 4.34 -15.45 -10.59
C ALA A 257 3.76 -14.16 -9.96
N ILE A 258 4.61 -13.22 -9.52
CA ILE A 258 4.14 -11.94 -8.96
C ILE A 258 3.47 -11.07 -10.03
N LEU A 259 4.01 -11.03 -11.25
CA LEU A 259 3.41 -10.27 -12.35
C LEU A 259 2.07 -10.87 -12.82
N ASP A 260 1.89 -12.19 -12.76
CA ASP A 260 0.58 -12.82 -12.99
C ASP A 260 -0.43 -12.37 -11.93
N LEU A 261 -0.05 -12.50 -10.64
CA LEU A 261 -0.92 -12.11 -9.53
C LEU A 261 -1.30 -10.63 -9.58
N MET A 262 -0.34 -9.74 -9.84
CA MET A 262 -0.57 -8.29 -9.94
C MET A 262 -1.58 -7.95 -11.04
N ARG A 263 -1.51 -8.61 -12.20
CA ARG A 263 -2.49 -8.40 -13.28
C ARG A 263 -3.90 -8.80 -12.88
N ARG A 264 -4.06 -9.91 -12.15
CA ARG A 264 -5.37 -10.38 -11.67
C ARG A 264 -5.95 -9.45 -10.61
N MET A 265 -5.14 -9.02 -9.64
CA MET A 265 -5.59 -8.12 -8.57
C MET A 265 -5.85 -6.69 -9.07
N LEU A 266 -5.13 -6.24 -10.11
CA LEU A 266 -5.31 -4.93 -10.75
C LEU A 266 -6.18 -5.01 -12.01
N ALA A 267 -7.04 -6.02 -12.13
CA ALA A 267 -8.06 -6.03 -13.18
C ALA A 267 -8.99 -4.83 -13.00
N PHE A 268 -9.31 -4.12 -14.11
CA PHE A 268 -10.16 -2.94 -14.03
C PHE A 268 -11.53 -3.26 -13.45
N ARG A 269 -12.15 -4.37 -13.88
CA ARG A 269 -13.47 -4.76 -13.39
C ARG A 269 -13.36 -5.42 -12.01
N PRO A 270 -14.14 -4.98 -11.00
CA PRO A 270 -14.05 -5.54 -9.65
C PRO A 270 -14.39 -7.04 -9.60
N GLU A 271 -15.30 -7.52 -10.45
CA GLU A 271 -15.71 -8.93 -10.53
C GLU A 271 -14.66 -9.86 -11.16
N GLU A 272 -13.63 -9.31 -11.81
CA GLU A 272 -12.52 -10.06 -12.40
C GLU A 272 -11.34 -10.23 -11.41
N ARG A 273 -11.39 -9.55 -10.27
CA ARG A 273 -10.34 -9.64 -9.24
C ARG A 273 -10.55 -10.88 -8.36
N PRO A 274 -9.46 -11.53 -7.92
CA PRO A 274 -9.54 -12.63 -6.97
C PRO A 274 -10.01 -12.14 -5.60
N THR A 275 -10.61 -13.04 -4.83
CA THR A 275 -10.83 -12.87 -3.38
C THR A 275 -9.49 -12.86 -2.63
N ALA A 276 -9.49 -12.40 -1.37
CA ALA A 276 -8.28 -12.40 -0.55
C ALA A 276 -7.78 -13.83 -0.27
N GLU A 277 -8.68 -14.80 -0.13
CA GLU A 277 -8.35 -16.22 -0.05
C GLU A 277 -7.66 -16.73 -1.32
N GLU A 278 -8.19 -16.42 -2.51
CA GLU A 278 -7.58 -16.82 -3.79
C GLU A 278 -6.22 -16.12 -4.01
N VAL A 279 -6.01 -14.92 -3.46
CA VAL A 279 -4.70 -14.28 -3.44
C VAL A 279 -3.73 -15.11 -2.60
N LEU A 280 -4.11 -15.54 -1.39
CA LEU A 280 -3.28 -16.40 -0.52
C LEU A 280 -2.95 -17.76 -1.17
N GLU A 281 -3.84 -18.28 -2.00
CA GLU A 281 -3.66 -19.56 -2.72
C GLU A 281 -2.86 -19.41 -4.03
N SER A 282 -2.54 -18.19 -4.44
CA SER A 282 -1.78 -17.94 -5.68
C SER A 282 -0.39 -18.57 -5.64
N GLU A 283 0.16 -18.86 -6.83
CA GLU A 283 1.49 -19.46 -6.96
C GLU A 283 2.58 -18.66 -6.24
N TRP A 284 2.58 -17.33 -6.39
CA TRP A 284 3.54 -16.46 -5.72
C TRP A 284 3.44 -16.56 -4.20
N MET A 285 2.21 -16.54 -3.67
CA MET A 285 1.98 -16.61 -2.23
C MET A 285 2.45 -17.96 -1.67
N VAL A 286 2.02 -19.07 -2.27
CA VAL A 286 2.30 -20.42 -1.77
C VAL A 286 3.79 -20.79 -1.85
N LYS A 287 4.45 -20.48 -2.97
CA LYS A 287 5.83 -20.94 -3.21
C LYS A 287 6.90 -20.04 -2.58
N TRP A 288 6.67 -18.73 -2.50
CA TRP A 288 7.70 -17.78 -2.02
C TRP A 288 7.28 -17.05 -0.74
N VAL A 289 6.04 -16.57 -0.64
CA VAL A 289 5.64 -15.69 0.47
C VAL A 289 5.36 -16.44 1.78
N LEU A 290 4.47 -17.44 1.75
CA LEU A 290 4.07 -18.18 2.94
C LEU A 290 5.25 -18.88 3.64
N PRO A 291 6.26 -19.45 2.93
CA PRO A 291 7.46 -19.96 3.58
C PRO A 291 8.21 -18.91 4.41
N ASP A 292 8.40 -17.70 3.88
CA ASP A 292 9.12 -16.63 4.59
C ASP A 292 8.27 -16.02 5.72
N LEU A 293 6.95 -15.92 5.53
CA LEU A 293 6.01 -15.56 6.59
C LEU A 293 6.05 -16.56 7.76
N ASN A 294 6.04 -17.87 7.48
CA ASN A 294 6.08 -18.89 8.52
C ASN A 294 7.40 -18.81 9.32
N LYS A 295 8.54 -18.65 8.64
CA LYS A 295 9.84 -18.41 9.30
C LYS A 295 9.83 -17.15 10.16
N SER A 296 9.17 -16.08 9.71
CA SER A 296 8.99 -14.84 10.49
C SER A 296 8.22 -15.09 11.80
N LEU A 297 7.16 -15.89 11.75
CA LEU A 297 6.34 -16.23 12.92
C LEU A 297 7.09 -17.12 13.93
N GLU A 298 7.99 -17.98 13.44
CA GLU A 298 8.84 -18.85 14.27
C GLU A 298 10.03 -18.11 14.90
N SER A 299 10.51 -17.05 14.27
CA SER A 299 11.61 -16.22 14.74
C SER A 299 11.16 -15.38 15.95
N LYS A 300 11.59 -15.77 17.16
CA LYS A 300 11.29 -15.10 18.44
C LYS A 300 12.25 -13.96 18.76
#